data_AF-A0AAW6BK58-F1
#
_entry.id   AF-A0AAW6BK58-F1
#
_cell.length_a   1.000
_cell.length_b   1.000
_cell.length_c   1.000
_cell.angle_alpha   90.00
_cell.angle_beta   90.00
_cell.angle_gamma   90.00
#
_symmetry.space_group_name_H-M   'P 1'
#
loop_
_entity.id
_entity.type
_entity.pdbx_description
1 polymer ?
#
loop_
_entity_poly.entity_id
_entity_poly.type
_entity_poly.pdbx_seq_one_letter_code
_entity_poly.pdbx_strand_id
1 'polypeptide(L)' 'MNNLIHLFISGLNEKLQENYDTANIARYAYEFYLDHDIDDERLRYVVDYLKGMDADPVFELSKDEVISFVRENLFYV' A
#
# COMPACT_ATOMS: atom_id res chain seq x y z
N MET A 1 -8.48 11.00 10.80
CA MET A 1 -7.74 10.03 9.98
C MET A 1 -6.27 10.42 10.05
N ASN A 2 -5.37 9.47 10.35
CA ASN A 2 -3.97 9.70 10.72
C ASN A 2 -3.21 10.42 9.59
N ASN A 3 -2.31 11.35 9.91
CA ASN A 3 -1.52 12.11 8.92
C ASN A 3 -0.70 11.17 8.01
N LEU A 4 -0.13 10.09 8.56
CA LEU A 4 0.60 9.10 7.77
C LEU A 4 -0.32 8.26 6.86
N ILE A 5 -1.54 7.96 7.31
CA ILE A 5 -2.53 7.27 6.47
C ILE A 5 -2.88 8.13 5.25
N HIS A 6 -3.12 9.43 5.46
CA HIS A 6 -3.37 10.35 4.35
C HIS A 6 -2.20 10.44 3.38
N LEU A 7 -0.97 10.55 3.90
CA LEU A 7 0.24 10.60 3.09
C LEU A 7 0.40 9.32 2.26
N PHE A 8 0.26 8.15 2.89
CA PHE A 8 0.38 6.87 2.24
C PHE A 8 -0.65 6.69 1.11
N ILE A 9 -1.91 7.05 1.37
CA ILE A 9 -2.98 6.90 0.37
C ILE A 9 -2.80 7.88 -0.79
N SER A 10 -2.32 9.09 -0.53
CA SER A 10 -2.04 10.05 -1.59
C SER A 10 -0.99 9.50 -2.56
N GLY A 11 0.16 9.06 -2.05
CA GLY A 11 1.21 8.48 -2.89
C GLY A 11 0.77 7.18 -3.58
N LEU A 12 0.00 6.33 -2.90
CA LEU A 12 -0.55 5.11 -3.51
C LEU A 12 -1.49 5.43 -4.68
N ASN A 13 -2.37 6.42 -4.53
CA ASN A 13 -3.28 6.83 -5.59
C ASN A 13 -2.54 7.35 -6.83
N GLU A 14 -1.42 8.05 -6.66
CA GLU A 14 -0.57 8.47 -7.78
C GLU A 14 -0.04 7.25 -8.54
N LYS A 15 0.47 6.24 -7.82
CA LYS A 15 0.96 4.98 -8.42
C LYS A 15 -0.13 4.17 -9.11
N LEU A 16 -1.35 4.19 -8.58
CA LEU A 16 -2.49 3.53 -9.22
C LEU A 16 -2.98 4.26 -10.49
N GLN A 17 -2.68 5.55 -10.67
CA GLN A 17 -3.03 6.31 -11.88
C GLN A 17 -2.02 6.15 -13.03
N GLU A 18 -0.80 5.72 -12.72
CA GLU A 18 0.23 5.35 -13.70
C GLU A 18 -0.11 4.00 -14.39
N ASN A 19 0.78 3.51 -15.25
CA ASN A 19 0.65 2.15 -15.78
C ASN A 19 0.86 1.15 -14.63
N TYR A 20 -0.21 0.44 -14.27
CA TYR A 20 -0.21 -0.44 -13.10
C TYR A 20 0.84 -1.54 -13.25
N ASP A 21 1.65 -1.68 -12.21
CA ASP A 21 2.69 -2.70 -12.09
C ASP A 21 2.88 -3.02 -10.61
N THR A 22 2.82 -4.31 -10.28
CA THR A 22 2.95 -4.81 -8.91
C THR A 22 4.28 -4.36 -8.28
N ALA A 23 5.37 -4.39 -9.06
CA ALA A 23 6.69 -4.00 -8.58
C ALA A 23 6.74 -2.52 -8.17
N ASN A 24 6.04 -1.64 -8.90
CA ASN A 24 5.95 -0.21 -8.56
C ASN A 24 5.20 0.01 -7.24
N ILE A 25 4.12 -0.74 -6.99
CA ILE A 25 3.37 -0.66 -5.73
C ILE A 25 4.21 -1.19 -4.56
N ALA A 26 4.86 -2.34 -4.74
CA ALA A 26 5.71 -2.93 -3.72
C ALA A 26 6.89 -2.03 -3.36
N ARG A 27 7.54 -1.45 -4.38
CA ARG A 27 8.62 -0.48 -4.20
C ARG A 27 8.16 0.74 -3.41
N TYR A 28 7.02 1.32 -3.79
CA TYR A 28 6.46 2.47 -3.08
C TYR A 28 6.21 2.16 -1.59
N ALA A 29 5.58 1.01 -1.30
CA ALA A 29 5.33 0.60 0.07
C ALA A 29 6.62 0.35 0.87
N TYR A 30 7.65 -0.21 0.23
CA TYR A 30 8.96 -0.41 0.83
C TYR A 30 9.67 0.92 1.15
N GLU A 31 9.68 1.87 0.21
CA GLU A 31 10.24 3.22 0.42
C GLU A 31 9.50 3.93 1.58
N PHE A 32 8.16 3.88 1.59
CA PHE A 32 7.35 4.46 2.67
C PHE A 32 7.66 3.85 4.04
N TYR A 33 7.89 2.53 4.11
CA TYR A 33 8.30 1.84 5.33
C TYR A 33 9.67 2.31 5.85
N LEU A 34 10.60 2.65 4.96
CA LEU A 34 11.93 3.15 5.34
C LEU A 34 11.89 4.60 5.81
N ASP A 35 11.03 5.42 5.22
CA ASP A 35 10.97 6.87 5.45
C ASP A 35 10.15 7.28 6.70
N HIS A 36 9.33 6.37 7.22
CA HIS A 36 8.37 6.68 8.29
C HIS A 36 8.37 5.65 9.43
N ASP A 37 8.29 6.13 10.66
CA ASP A 37 7.98 5.29 11.82
C ASP A 37 6.46 5.11 11.93
N ILE A 38 5.97 3.92 11.58
CA ILE A 38 4.54 3.64 11.42
C ILE A 38 3.95 3.05 12.70
N ASP A 39 3.48 3.87 13.62
CA ASP A 39 2.84 3.41 14.86
C ASP A 39 1.44 2.81 14.67
N ASP A 40 0.73 3.22 13.61
CA ASP A 40 -0.62 2.76 13.34
C ASP A 40 -0.59 1.31 12.81
N GLU A 41 -1.11 0.36 13.60
CA GLU A 41 -1.07 -1.07 13.30
C GLU A 41 -1.74 -1.41 11.96
N ARG A 42 -2.81 -0.68 11.58
CA ARG A 42 -3.52 -0.93 10.32
C ARG A 42 -2.71 -0.44 9.13
N LEU A 43 -2.14 0.76 9.25
CA LEU A 43 -1.23 1.27 8.23
C LEU A 43 -0.02 0.36 8.08
N ARG A 44 0.56 -0.09 9.20
CA ARG A 44 1.70 -1.02 9.20
C ARG A 44 1.35 -2.32 8.49
N TYR A 45 0.19 -2.91 8.78
CA TYR A 45 -0.29 -4.12 8.10
C TYR A 45 -0.41 -3.94 6.58
N VAL A 46 -1.02 -2.84 6.14
CA VAL A 46 -1.18 -2.55 4.71
C VAL A 46 0.16 -2.33 4.03
N VAL A 47 1.04 -1.53 4.63
CA VAL A 47 2.39 -1.29 4.09
C VAL A 47 3.21 -2.58 4.03
N ASP A 48 3.14 -3.40 5.08
CA ASP A 48 3.86 -4.68 5.16
C ASP A 48 3.36 -5.72 4.14
N TYR A 49 2.07 -5.71 3.83
CA TYR A 49 1.54 -6.57 2.78
C TYR A 49 1.96 -6.08 1.41
N LEU A 50 1.74 -4.79 1.10
CA LEU A 50 1.99 -4.23 -0.22
C LEU A 50 3.48 -4.32 -0.60
N LYS A 51 4.41 -4.11 0.35
CA LYS A 51 5.85 -4.26 0.09
C LYS A 51 6.27 -5.70 -0.28
N GLY A 52 5.46 -6.69 0.07
CA GLY A 52 5.71 -8.10 -0.20
C GLY A 52 5.10 -8.61 -1.51
N MET A 53 4.35 -7.78 -2.23
CA MET A 53 3.62 -8.22 -3.44
C MET A 53 4.53 -8.68 -4.59
N ASP A 54 5.75 -8.15 -4.68
CA ASP A 54 6.73 -8.49 -5.73
C ASP A 54 7.63 -9.69 -5.36
N ALA A 55 7.35 -10.37 -4.25
CA ALA A 55 8.16 -11.50 -3.78
C ALA A 55 7.88 -12.81 -4.54
N ASP A 56 6.62 -13.05 -4.92
CA ASP A 56 6.17 -14.23 -5.67
C ASP A 56 4.80 -13.93 -6.33
N PRO A 57 4.50 -14.47 -7.53
CA PRO A 57 3.20 -14.29 -8.20
C PRO A 57 1.97 -14.60 -7.33
N VAL A 58 2.09 -15.45 -6.32
CA VAL A 58 0.98 -15.76 -5.38
C VAL A 58 0.58 -14.59 -4.48
N PHE A 59 1.47 -13.60 -4.30
CA PHE A 59 1.23 -12.41 -3.50
C PHE A 59 0.85 -11.18 -4.33
N GLU A 60 0.94 -11.29 -5.66
CA GLU A 60 0.55 -10.20 -6.54
C GLU A 60 -0.96 -9.97 -6.46
N LEU A 61 -1.33 -8.69 -6.33
CA LEU A 61 -2.69 -8.23 -6.43
C LEU A 61 -2.86 -7.49 -7.74
N SER A 62 -4.01 -7.63 -8.37
CA SER A 62 -4.46 -6.70 -9.40
C SER A 62 -4.73 -5.31 -8.82
N LYS A 63 -4.84 -4.31 -9.70
CA LYS A 63 -5.17 -2.94 -9.31
C LYS A 63 -6.43 -2.84 -8.46
N ASP A 64 -7.49 -3.55 -8.83
CA ASP A 64 -8.76 -3.53 -8.11
C ASP A 64 -8.68 -4.24 -6.76
N GLU A 65 -7.84 -5.28 -6.66
CA GLU A 65 -7.55 -5.96 -5.40
C GLU A 65 -6.74 -5.08 -4.44
N VAL A 66 -5.76 -4.30 -4.92
CA VAL A 66 -5.05 -3.31 -4.09
C VAL A 66 -6.02 -2.27 -3.54
N ILE A 67 -6.91 -1.73 -4.38
CA ILE A 67 -7.90 -0.74 -3.95
C ILE A 67 -8.85 -1.32 -2.90
N SER A 68 -9.31 -2.55 -3.11
CA SER A 68 -10.21 -3.25 -2.18
C SER A 68 -9.51 -3.54 -0.85
N PHE A 69 -8.30 -4.11 -0.91
CA PHE A 69 -7.47 -4.41 0.25
C PHE A 69 -7.21 -3.16 1.12
N VAL A 70 -6.81 -2.05 0.50
CA VAL A 70 -6.53 -0.80 1.21
C VAL A 70 -7.79 -0.22 1.84
N ARG A 71 -8.93 -0.27 1.14
CA ARG A 71 -10.22 0.15 1.69
C ARG A 71 -10.60 -0.66 2.91
N GLU A 72 -10.60 -1.99 2.80
CA GLU A 72 -10.99 -2.90 3.88
C GLU A 72 -10.14 -2.74 5.14
N ASN A 73 -8.85 -2.42 4.99
CA ASN A 73 -7.91 -2.37 6.10
C ASN A 73 -7.67 -0.97 6.68
N LEU A 74 -7.81 0.11 5.89
CA LEU A 74 -7.61 1.49 6.38
C LEU A 74 -8.91 2.27 6.61
N PHE A 75 -9.99 1.91 5.92
CA PHE A 75 -11.27 2.60 5.97
C PHE A 75 -12.37 1.60 6.30
N TYR A 76 -12.63 1.39 7.59
CA TYR A 76 -13.84 0.70 7.98
C TYR A 76 -15.06 1.41 7.37
N VAL A 77 -15.94 0.60 6.76
CA VAL A 77 -17.38 0.91 6.66
C VAL A 77 -18.00 0.68 8.04
#